data_AF-A0A919S4F5-F1
#
_entry.id   AF-A0A919S4F5-F1
#
_cell.length_a   1.000
_cell.length_b   1.000
_cell.length_c   1.000
_cell.angle_alpha   90.00
_cell.angle_beta   90.00
_cell.angle_gamma   90.00
#
_symmetry.space_group_name_H-M   'P 1'
#
loop_
_entity.id
_entity.type
_entity.pdbx_description
1 polymer ?
#
loop_
_entity_poly.entity_id
_entity_poly.type
_entity_poly.pdbx_seq_one_letter_code
_entity_poly.pdbx_strand_id
1 'polypeptide(L)'
;MRVVVNLICFRKYIAGRRFLRAVRQAIIASPGGADVYVYPSATDERDEGFAGRAEVLTALARPADLTVISGHCAPDASARGKFSAWWIGEKVAPSTPDEWFYLNQVGDHGIGATTGLLLDCCNGGHADFFAELAPHLRPGVACLGMSGTMYLEDSRQLILPMFRELLAAPGPDLGQARVAEVMRAVVDPVGAGRRTNVPHVRRAPVAGEVMTVAAPLP
;
A
#
# COMPACT_ATOMS: atom_id res chain seq x y z
N MET A 1 -9.98 -19.05 9.46
CA MET A 1 -9.31 -18.76 8.17
C MET A 1 -8.25 -17.72 8.45
N ARG A 2 -7.07 -17.80 7.82
CA ARG A 2 -5.94 -16.90 8.09
C ARG A 2 -6.03 -15.69 7.16
N VAL A 3 -5.75 -14.50 7.68
CA VAL A 3 -5.65 -13.29 6.88
C VAL A 3 -4.50 -13.44 5.89
N VAL A 4 -4.72 -13.13 4.61
CA VAL A 4 -3.69 -13.19 3.58
C VAL A 4 -3.13 -11.80 3.34
N VAL A 5 -1.81 -11.67 3.44
CA VAL A 5 -1.11 -10.39 3.35
C VAL A 5 0.00 -10.46 2.30
N ASN A 6 -0.05 -9.55 1.33
CA ASN A 6 1.07 -9.32 0.42
C ASN A 6 1.87 -8.11 0.90
N LEU A 7 3.15 -8.29 1.20
CA LEU A 7 4.09 -7.23 1.57
C LEU A 7 5.08 -7.01 0.42
N ILE A 8 4.91 -5.93 -0.34
CA ILE A 8 5.81 -5.54 -1.42
C ILE A 8 6.76 -4.47 -0.89
N CYS A 9 8.05 -4.76 -0.91
CA CYS A 9 9.09 -3.85 -0.44
C CYS A 9 10.05 -3.50 -1.58
N PHE A 10 10.17 -2.21 -1.88
CA PHE A 10 11.15 -1.70 -2.83
C PHE A 10 12.49 -1.36 -2.15
N ARG A 11 13.60 -1.34 -2.92
CA ARG A 11 14.97 -1.18 -2.37
C ARG A 11 15.10 0.16 -1.62
N LYS A 12 15.92 0.11 -0.57
CA LYS A 12 16.51 1.24 0.20
C LYS A 12 15.73 1.86 1.36
N TYR A 13 14.69 1.23 1.88
CA TYR A 13 14.21 1.57 3.23
C TYR A 13 14.80 0.59 4.25
N ILE A 14 16.04 0.80 4.75
CA ILE A 14 16.60 -0.04 5.85
C ILE A 14 15.65 -0.04 7.05
N ALA A 15 15.11 1.13 7.36
CA ALA A 15 14.04 1.34 8.30
C ALA A 15 12.80 0.51 7.93
N GLY A 16 12.37 0.54 6.66
CA GLY A 16 11.28 -0.27 6.10
C GLY A 16 11.51 -1.76 6.16
N ARG A 17 12.74 -2.24 5.94
CA ARG A 17 13.08 -3.66 6.04
C ARG A 17 12.97 -4.14 7.47
N ARG A 18 13.53 -3.38 8.43
CA ARG A 18 13.40 -3.68 9.86
C ARG A 18 11.94 -3.60 10.30
N PHE A 19 11.21 -2.64 9.75
CA PHE A 19 9.80 -2.43 10.03
C PHE A 19 8.91 -3.54 9.46
N LEU A 20 9.05 -3.91 8.18
CA LEU A 20 8.33 -5.02 7.57
C LEU A 20 8.72 -6.36 8.18
N ARG A 21 9.97 -6.53 8.65
CA ARG A 21 10.34 -7.66 9.51
C ARG A 21 9.56 -7.64 10.82
N ALA A 22 9.48 -6.49 11.50
CA ALA A 22 8.71 -6.36 12.74
C ALA A 22 7.21 -6.59 12.50
N VAL A 23 6.66 -6.11 11.38
CA VAL A 23 5.29 -6.38 10.93
C VAL A 23 5.10 -7.88 10.71
N ARG A 24 5.98 -8.54 9.93
CA ARG A 24 5.94 -9.99 9.72
C ARG A 24 5.97 -10.76 11.03
N GLN A 25 6.88 -10.41 11.94
CA GLN A 25 6.97 -11.07 13.26
C GLN A 25 5.72 -10.84 14.10
N ALA A 26 5.17 -9.62 14.11
CA ALA A 26 3.92 -9.32 14.81
C ALA A 26 2.73 -10.09 14.24
N ILE A 27 2.67 -10.24 12.92
CA ILE A 27 1.65 -11.03 12.23
C ILE A 27 1.78 -12.52 12.58
N ILE A 28 2.99 -13.09 12.51
CA ILE A 28 3.24 -14.51 12.84
C ILE A 28 2.89 -14.80 14.31
N ALA A 29 3.19 -13.87 15.22
CA ALA A 29 2.90 -14.01 16.63
C ALA A 29 1.42 -13.83 17.00
N SER A 30 0.56 -13.43 16.05
CA SER A 30 -0.85 -13.13 16.32
C SER A 30 -1.69 -14.41 16.46
N PRO A 31 -2.59 -14.52 17.47
CA PRO A 31 -3.36 -15.73 17.76
C PRO A 31 -4.27 -16.23 16.62
N GLY A 32 -4.71 -15.32 15.73
CA GLY A 32 -5.54 -15.65 14.56
C GLY A 32 -4.75 -16.25 13.39
N GLY A 33 -3.43 -16.05 13.36
CA GLY A 33 -2.54 -16.44 12.27
C GLY A 33 -2.81 -15.70 10.96
N ALA A 34 -1.76 -15.46 10.17
CA ALA A 34 -1.88 -14.90 8.84
C ALA A 34 -0.89 -15.58 7.88
N ASP A 35 -1.27 -15.66 6.62
CA ASP A 35 -0.39 -16.11 5.55
C ASP A 35 0.24 -14.86 4.92
N VAL A 36 1.53 -14.65 5.20
CA VAL A 36 2.28 -13.47 4.78
C VAL A 36 3.22 -13.82 3.63
N TYR A 37 3.01 -13.18 2.48
CA TYR A 37 3.87 -13.26 1.31
C TYR A 37 4.69 -11.99 1.20
N VAL A 38 6.02 -12.12 1.21
CA VAL A 38 6.94 -10.98 1.12
C VAL A 38 7.56 -10.97 -0.27
N TYR A 39 7.56 -9.80 -0.89
CA TYR A 39 8.09 -9.53 -2.22
C TYR A 39 9.16 -8.45 -2.13
N PRO A 40 10.36 -8.69 -2.69
CA PRO A 40 10.80 -9.95 -3.31
C PRO A 40 10.84 -11.08 -2.28
N SER A 41 10.67 -12.31 -2.73
CA SER A 41 10.76 -13.48 -1.86
C SER A 41 12.24 -13.74 -1.55
N ALA A 42 12.86 -12.89 -0.72
CA ALA A 42 14.22 -13.12 -0.26
C ALA A 42 14.22 -14.38 0.61
N THR A 43 14.60 -15.50 0.00
CA THR A 43 14.76 -16.82 0.64
C THR A 43 16.06 -16.93 1.43
N ASP A 44 16.95 -15.94 1.35
CA ASP A 44 18.22 -15.96 2.05
C ASP A 44 18.48 -14.65 2.79
N GLU A 45 18.92 -14.75 4.05
CA GLU A 45 19.30 -13.60 4.89
C GLU A 45 20.50 -12.81 4.32
N ARG A 46 21.13 -13.36 3.27
CA ARG A 46 22.28 -12.81 2.54
C ARG A 46 21.97 -12.42 1.10
N ASP A 47 20.83 -12.85 0.53
CA ASP A 47 20.46 -12.51 -0.83
C ASP A 47 19.57 -11.28 -0.85
N GLU A 48 20.19 -10.20 -1.30
CA GLU A 48 19.60 -8.90 -1.56
C GLU A 48 18.73 -8.93 -2.82
N GLY A 49 17.70 -9.78 -2.87
CA GLY A 49 16.70 -9.68 -3.95
C GLY A 49 15.93 -8.37 -3.84
N PHE A 50 15.52 -7.78 -4.98
CA PHE A 50 14.57 -6.65 -5.08
C PHE A 50 13.39 -7.07 -5.91
N ALA A 51 12.19 -6.61 -5.53
CA ALA A 51 10.98 -6.87 -6.29
C ALA A 51 11.16 -6.28 -7.69
N GLY A 52 11.58 -7.14 -8.62
CA GLY A 52 11.64 -6.79 -10.03
C GLY A 52 10.22 -6.59 -10.55
N ARG A 53 10.11 -6.03 -11.75
CA ARG A 53 8.80 -5.79 -12.40
C ARG A 53 7.90 -7.03 -12.40
N ALA A 54 8.47 -8.22 -12.66
CA ALA A 54 7.72 -9.48 -12.67
C ALA A 54 7.22 -9.91 -11.27
N GLU A 55 8.01 -9.68 -10.21
CA GLU A 55 7.60 -10.01 -8.84
C GLU A 55 6.52 -9.06 -8.34
N VAL A 56 6.60 -7.78 -8.71
CA VAL A 56 5.54 -6.79 -8.43
C VAL A 56 4.23 -7.23 -9.07
N LEU A 57 4.25 -7.57 -10.37
CA LEU A 57 3.06 -8.05 -11.05
C LEU A 57 2.50 -9.33 -10.42
N THR A 58 3.38 -10.27 -10.04
CA THR A 58 2.99 -11.50 -9.34
C THR A 58 2.32 -11.21 -7.99
N ALA A 59 2.86 -10.27 -7.23
CA ALA A 59 2.32 -9.87 -5.94
C ALA A 59 0.96 -9.17 -6.07
N LEU A 60 0.81 -8.28 -7.06
CA LEU A 60 -0.43 -7.55 -7.32
C LEU A 60 -1.55 -8.47 -7.86
N ALA A 61 -1.19 -9.53 -8.58
CA ALA A 61 -2.12 -10.54 -9.06
C ALA A 61 -2.54 -11.56 -7.98
N ARG A 62 -1.82 -11.66 -6.86
CA ARG A 62 -2.10 -12.64 -5.80
C ARG A 62 -3.28 -12.19 -4.92
N PRO A 63 -4.30 -13.04 -4.71
CA PRO A 63 -5.37 -12.75 -3.76
C PRO A 63 -4.85 -12.47 -2.35
N ALA A 64 -5.32 -11.37 -1.74
CA ALA A 64 -4.94 -10.97 -0.39
C ALA A 64 -6.01 -10.08 0.26
N ASP A 65 -6.25 -10.26 1.56
CA ASP A 65 -7.09 -9.32 2.31
C ASP A 65 -6.47 -7.92 2.33
N LEU A 66 -5.13 -7.87 2.39
CA LEU A 66 -4.37 -6.64 2.38
C LEU A 66 -3.08 -6.77 1.56
N THR A 67 -2.87 -5.82 0.65
CA THR A 67 -1.58 -5.61 0.00
C THR A 67 -0.94 -4.33 0.55
N VAL A 68 0.29 -4.42 1.02
CA VAL A 68 1.09 -3.29 1.48
C VAL A 68 2.22 -3.06 0.48
N ILE A 69 2.28 -1.85 -0.07
CA ILE A 69 3.37 -1.39 -0.92
C ILE A 69 4.20 -0.41 -0.11
N SER A 70 5.41 -0.81 0.26
CA SER A 70 6.35 0.03 1.01
C SER A 70 7.55 0.40 0.14
N GLY A 71 7.81 1.70 0.02
CA GLY A 71 8.91 2.20 -0.80
C GLY A 71 8.79 3.68 -1.12
N HIS A 72 9.42 4.09 -2.22
CA HIS A 72 9.26 5.44 -2.74
C HIS A 72 8.25 5.45 -3.88
N CYS A 73 7.25 6.31 -3.76
CA CYS A 73 6.42 6.72 -4.89
C CYS A 73 6.78 8.16 -5.27
N ALA A 74 6.67 8.45 -6.55
CA ALA A 74 6.67 9.81 -7.05
C ALA A 74 5.24 10.11 -7.53
N PRO A 75 4.48 10.95 -6.82
CA PRO A 75 3.44 11.71 -7.51
C PRO A 75 4.21 12.69 -8.40
N ASP A 76 4.03 12.62 -9.71
CA ASP A 76 4.58 13.62 -10.62
C ASP A 76 6.11 13.87 -10.47
N ALA A 77 6.92 13.04 -11.15
CA ALA A 77 8.31 13.40 -11.39
C ALA A 77 8.35 14.66 -12.27
N SER A 78 8.50 15.80 -11.61
CA SER A 78 8.59 17.15 -12.16
C SER A 78 8.95 17.26 -13.65
N ALA A 79 8.09 17.97 -14.39
CA ALA A 79 8.38 18.68 -15.65
C ALA A 79 8.65 17.88 -16.94
N ARG A 80 8.50 16.54 -17.01
CA ARG A 80 8.76 15.78 -18.26
C ARG A 80 7.78 14.66 -18.63
N GLY A 81 6.50 14.80 -18.25
CA GLY A 81 5.45 13.93 -18.78
C GLY A 81 5.20 12.67 -17.95
N LYS A 82 4.29 12.87 -16.97
CA LYS A 82 3.14 12.02 -16.57
C LYS A 82 3.41 10.53 -16.40
N PHE A 83 3.55 10.04 -15.15
CA PHE A 83 2.92 8.82 -14.62
C PHE A 83 3.29 8.65 -13.13
N SER A 84 2.31 8.31 -12.30
CA SER A 84 2.48 7.78 -10.96
C SER A 84 3.24 6.47 -11.03
N ALA A 85 4.29 6.37 -10.22
CA ALA A 85 5.20 5.23 -10.27
C ALA A 85 5.73 4.86 -8.90
N TRP A 86 6.11 3.59 -8.77
CA TRP A 86 6.90 3.08 -7.67
C TRP A 86 8.34 2.88 -8.12
N TRP A 87 9.28 3.35 -7.30
CA TRP A 87 10.68 3.18 -7.61
C TRP A 87 11.12 1.75 -7.32
N ILE A 88 11.63 1.06 -8.33
CA ILE A 88 12.13 -0.33 -8.24
C ILE A 88 13.65 -0.44 -8.45
N GLY A 89 14.31 0.69 -8.72
CA GLY A 89 15.73 0.75 -9.04
C GLY A 89 16.67 0.50 -7.86
N GLU A 90 17.92 0.22 -8.20
CA GLU A 90 18.94 -0.16 -7.20
C GLU A 90 19.69 1.03 -6.58
N LYS A 91 19.72 2.16 -7.29
CA LYS A 91 20.55 3.31 -6.94
C LYS A 91 19.96 4.11 -5.78
N VAL A 92 20.66 5.15 -5.33
CA VAL A 92 20.22 6.05 -4.24
C VAL A 92 19.23 7.11 -4.72
N ALA A 93 19.31 7.45 -6.00
CA ALA A 93 18.37 8.31 -6.66
C ALA A 93 17.98 7.64 -7.98
N PRO A 94 16.71 7.71 -8.37
CA PRO A 94 16.29 7.31 -9.69
C PRO A 94 17.08 8.11 -10.72
N SER A 95 17.82 7.40 -11.57
CA SER A 95 18.68 7.99 -12.59
C SER A 95 18.13 7.74 -13.99
N THR A 96 17.26 6.73 -14.15
CA THR A 96 16.72 6.31 -15.43
C THR A 96 15.24 5.91 -15.32
N PRO A 97 14.45 6.04 -16.40
CA PRO A 97 13.05 5.59 -16.43
C PRO A 97 12.85 4.09 -16.14
N ASP A 98 13.81 3.24 -16.52
CA ASP A 98 13.70 1.79 -16.33
C ASP A 98 13.77 1.34 -14.86
N GLU A 99 14.25 2.23 -13.99
CA GLU A 99 14.28 2.07 -12.53
C GLU A 99 12.90 2.31 -11.88
N TRP A 100 11.86 2.59 -12.66
CA TRP A 100 10.49 2.79 -12.18
C TRP A 100 9.54 1.70 -12.67
N PHE A 101 8.60 1.36 -11.79
CA PHE A 101 7.38 0.64 -12.12
C PHE A 101 6.25 1.65 -12.24
N TYR A 102 5.76 1.86 -13.45
CA TYR A 102 4.69 2.80 -13.73
C TYR A 102 3.33 2.12 -13.60
N LEU A 103 2.32 2.80 -13.06
CA LEU A 103 1.00 2.20 -12.85
C LEU A 103 0.36 1.72 -14.17
N ASN A 104 0.63 2.40 -15.29
CA ASN A 104 0.19 1.97 -16.61
C ASN A 104 0.77 0.61 -17.06
N GLN A 105 1.85 0.12 -16.43
CA GLN A 105 2.44 -1.20 -16.68
C GLN A 105 1.65 -2.33 -16.00
N VAL A 106 0.70 -2.00 -15.12
CA VAL A 106 -0.25 -2.99 -14.58
C VAL A 106 -1.14 -3.54 -15.70
N GLY A 107 -1.48 -2.72 -16.70
CA GLY A 107 -2.34 -3.11 -17.82
C GLY A 107 -3.68 -3.71 -17.35
N ASP A 108 -4.16 -4.73 -18.07
CA ASP A 108 -5.39 -5.47 -17.75
C ASP A 108 -5.23 -6.46 -16.58
N HIS A 109 -4.01 -6.66 -16.07
CA HIS A 109 -3.78 -7.55 -14.93
C HIS A 109 -4.51 -7.06 -13.67
N GLY A 110 -4.73 -5.74 -13.59
CA GLY A 110 -5.33 -5.08 -12.45
C GLY A 110 -4.53 -5.25 -11.15
N ILE A 111 -4.79 -4.37 -10.20
CA ILE A 111 -4.46 -4.54 -8.78
C ILE A 111 -5.70 -5.21 -8.16
N GLY A 112 -5.97 -6.42 -8.66
CA GLY A 112 -7.35 -6.93 -8.73
C GLY A 112 -7.72 -7.91 -7.62
N ALA A 113 -6.75 -8.54 -6.99
CA ALA A 113 -7.02 -9.65 -6.09
C ALA A 113 -7.02 -9.24 -4.61
N THR A 114 -6.77 -7.95 -4.31
CA THR A 114 -6.73 -7.47 -2.94
C THR A 114 -8.04 -6.85 -2.45
N THR A 115 -8.34 -6.95 -1.15
CA THR A 115 -9.50 -6.30 -0.54
C THR A 115 -9.16 -4.89 -0.03
N GLY A 116 -7.92 -4.67 0.42
CA GLY A 116 -7.36 -3.35 0.71
C GLY A 116 -5.94 -3.18 0.22
N LEU A 117 -5.60 -1.95 -0.11
CA LEU A 117 -4.27 -1.54 -0.54
C LEU A 117 -3.75 -0.45 0.40
N LEU A 118 -2.55 -0.66 0.92
CA LEU A 118 -1.83 0.34 1.69
C LEU A 118 -0.60 0.81 0.91
N LEU A 119 -0.50 2.12 0.72
CA LEU A 119 0.60 2.81 0.09
C LEU A 119 1.50 3.44 1.17
N ASP A 120 2.46 2.66 1.64
CA ASP A 120 3.51 3.09 2.58
C ASP A 120 4.65 3.79 1.83
N CYS A 121 4.32 4.95 1.25
CA CYS A 121 5.24 5.77 0.48
C CYS A 121 4.83 7.25 0.55
N CYS A 122 5.81 8.14 0.37
CA CYS A 122 5.57 9.59 0.36
C CYS A 122 4.56 9.96 -0.73
N ASN A 123 3.50 10.66 -0.34
CA ASN A 123 2.41 11.10 -1.21
C ASN A 123 1.56 9.99 -1.85
N GLY A 124 1.63 8.75 -1.37
CA GLY A 124 0.72 7.69 -1.83
C GLY A 124 -0.77 8.00 -1.63
N GLY A 125 -1.09 8.92 -0.71
CA GLY A 125 -2.45 9.44 -0.48
C GLY A 125 -2.81 10.69 -1.28
N HIS A 126 -1.93 11.21 -2.15
CA HIS A 126 -2.25 12.39 -2.96
C HIS A 126 -3.43 12.11 -3.90
N ALA A 127 -4.28 13.12 -4.18
CA ALA A 127 -5.48 12.95 -5.01
C ALA A 127 -5.13 12.45 -6.41
N ASP A 128 -4.15 13.08 -7.05
CA ASP A 128 -3.71 12.74 -8.41
C ASP A 128 -3.13 11.33 -8.50
N PHE A 129 -2.34 10.91 -7.51
CA PHE A 129 -1.80 9.54 -7.46
C PHE A 129 -2.94 8.51 -7.42
N PHE A 130 -3.98 8.77 -6.61
CA PHE A 130 -5.14 7.89 -6.56
C PHE A 130 -5.97 7.94 -7.85
N ALA A 131 -6.10 9.09 -8.50
CA ALA A 131 -6.84 9.21 -9.76
C ALA A 131 -6.21 8.36 -10.87
N GLU A 132 -4.88 8.24 -10.88
CA GLU A 132 -4.16 7.36 -11.82
C GLU A 132 -4.17 5.90 -11.39
N LEU A 133 -4.22 5.61 -10.09
CA LEU A 133 -4.29 4.25 -9.55
C LEU A 133 -5.68 3.61 -9.68
N ALA A 134 -6.73 4.39 -9.48
CA ALA A 134 -8.11 3.91 -9.39
C ALA A 134 -8.58 3.07 -10.59
N PRO A 135 -8.25 3.41 -11.85
CA PRO A 135 -8.60 2.59 -13.01
C PRO A 135 -8.01 1.18 -12.99
N HIS A 136 -6.94 0.96 -12.23
CA HIS A 136 -6.29 -0.34 -12.11
C HIS A 136 -6.82 -1.16 -10.95
N LEU A 137 -7.65 -0.61 -10.06
CA LEU A 137 -8.17 -1.31 -8.89
C LEU A 137 -9.47 -2.05 -9.21
N ARG A 138 -9.68 -3.20 -8.57
CA ARG A 138 -11.00 -3.82 -8.54
C ARG A 138 -12.01 -2.87 -7.84
N PRO A 139 -13.26 -2.78 -8.30
CA PRO A 139 -14.29 -1.99 -7.64
C PRO A 139 -14.38 -2.26 -6.13
N GLY A 140 -14.53 -1.19 -5.34
CA GLY A 140 -14.71 -1.26 -3.89
C GLY A 140 -13.44 -1.51 -3.07
N VAL A 141 -12.28 -1.71 -3.70
CA VAL A 141 -11.00 -1.82 -2.98
C VAL A 141 -10.74 -0.54 -2.19
N ALA A 142 -10.44 -0.70 -0.90
CA ALA A 142 -10.06 0.42 -0.03
C ALA A 142 -8.57 0.71 -0.18
N CYS A 143 -8.21 1.97 -0.34
CA CYS A 143 -6.83 2.43 -0.44
C CYS A 143 -6.50 3.41 0.68
N LEU A 144 -5.43 3.13 1.41
CA LEU A 144 -4.87 4.01 2.43
C LEU A 144 -3.51 4.51 1.98
N GLY A 145 -3.26 5.82 2.06
CA GLY A 145 -1.96 6.41 1.77
C GLY A 145 -1.78 7.77 2.45
N MET A 146 -0.55 8.27 2.51
CA MET A 146 -0.20 9.55 3.11
C MET A 146 -0.14 10.65 2.04
N SER A 147 -0.80 11.80 2.23
CA SER A 147 -0.45 13.03 1.49
C SER A 147 0.69 13.71 2.23
N GLY A 148 1.82 13.94 1.57
CA GLY A 148 3.05 14.44 2.20
C GLY A 148 4.09 13.34 2.43
N THR A 149 5.09 13.64 3.26
CA THR A 149 6.19 12.72 3.53
C THR A 149 5.72 11.57 4.42
N MET A 150 5.97 10.33 4.02
CA MET A 150 5.75 9.17 4.89
C MET A 150 7.00 8.92 5.72
N TYR A 151 6.94 9.22 7.02
CA TYR A 151 8.03 8.86 7.94
C TYR A 151 7.81 7.45 8.52
N LEU A 152 8.90 6.82 8.96
CA LEU A 152 8.84 5.50 9.60
C LEU A 152 7.85 5.44 10.77
N GLU A 153 7.75 6.53 11.54
CA GLU A 153 6.83 6.60 12.66
C GLU A 153 5.36 6.61 12.20
N ASP A 154 5.08 7.17 11.02
CA ASP A 154 3.75 7.18 10.41
C ASP A 154 3.38 5.78 9.96
N SER A 155 4.32 5.08 9.32
CA SER A 155 4.19 3.67 8.97
C SER A 155 3.88 2.82 10.22
N ARG A 156 4.56 3.06 11.35
CA ARG A 156 4.31 2.32 12.61
C ARG A 156 2.93 2.59 13.18
N GLN A 157 2.48 3.84 13.15
CA GLN A 157 1.19 4.26 13.71
C GLN A 157 0.01 3.78 12.86
N LEU A 158 0.18 3.59 11.55
CA LEU A 158 -0.88 3.11 10.67
C LEU A 158 -0.94 1.58 10.58
N ILE A 159 0.21 0.94 10.35
CA ILE A 159 0.25 -0.45 9.86
C ILE A 159 0.12 -1.45 11.00
N LEU A 160 0.82 -1.23 12.12
CA LEU A 160 0.78 -2.16 13.24
C LEU A 160 -0.63 -2.22 13.88
N PRO A 161 -1.30 -1.08 14.15
CA PRO A 161 -2.68 -1.12 14.62
C PRO A 161 -3.64 -1.73 13.59
N MET A 162 -3.48 -1.43 12.30
CA MET A 162 -4.31 -2.04 11.26
C MET A 162 -4.20 -3.57 11.26
N PHE A 163 -2.99 -4.13 11.33
CA PHE A 163 -2.82 -5.58 11.43
C PHE A 163 -3.39 -6.16 12.72
N ARG A 164 -3.23 -5.48 13.86
CA ARG A 164 -3.85 -5.93 15.13
C ARG A 164 -5.36 -6.05 15.00
N GLU A 165 -6.01 -5.05 14.43
CA GLU A 165 -7.47 -5.03 14.24
C GLU A 165 -7.96 -6.04 13.20
N LEU A 166 -7.25 -6.21 12.09
CA LEU A 166 -7.60 -7.20 11.06
C LEU A 166 -7.42 -8.65 11.57
N LEU A 167 -6.37 -8.91 12.35
CA LEU A 167 -6.06 -10.25 12.87
C LEU A 167 -6.88 -10.62 14.12
N ALA A 168 -7.48 -9.64 14.80
CA ALA A 168 -8.40 -9.87 15.91
C ALA A 168 -9.82 -10.24 15.46
N ALA A 169 -10.17 -10.01 14.19
CA ALA A 169 -11.51 -10.23 13.69
C ALA A 169 -11.80 -11.74 13.51
N PRO A 170 -12.86 -12.30 14.13
CA PRO A 170 -13.29 -13.66 13.88
C PRO A 170 -14.07 -13.76 12.56
N GLY A 171 -13.74 -14.72 11.70
CA GLY A 171 -14.55 -15.02 10.51
C GLY A 171 -13.75 -15.52 9.31
N PRO A 172 -14.43 -15.96 8.24
CA PRO A 172 -13.79 -16.53 7.05
C PRO A 172 -13.36 -15.48 6.00
N ASP A 173 -13.79 -14.22 6.06
CA ASP A 173 -13.44 -13.22 5.05
C ASP A 173 -13.43 -11.80 5.66
N LEU A 174 -12.33 -11.06 5.45
CA LEU A 174 -12.27 -9.63 5.73
C LEU A 174 -12.86 -8.89 4.53
N GLY A 175 -14.19 -8.80 4.46
CA GLY A 175 -14.86 -8.10 3.36
C GLY A 175 -14.42 -6.63 3.21
N GLN A 176 -14.56 -6.06 2.01
CA GLN A 176 -14.15 -4.68 1.66
C GLN A 176 -14.62 -3.62 2.66
N ALA A 177 -15.84 -3.77 3.17
CA ALA A 177 -16.40 -2.86 4.15
C ALA A 177 -15.59 -2.83 5.46
N ARG A 178 -15.18 -4.01 5.95
CA ARG A 178 -14.40 -4.15 7.18
C ARG A 178 -12.99 -3.61 7.02
N VAL A 179 -12.31 -3.94 5.92
CA VAL A 179 -10.96 -3.41 5.67
C VAL A 179 -10.95 -1.88 5.63
N ALA A 180 -11.93 -1.29 4.96
CA ALA A 180 -12.08 0.17 4.93
C ALA A 180 -12.42 0.78 6.30
N GLU A 181 -13.25 0.10 7.11
CA GLU A 181 -13.55 0.53 8.48
C GLU A 181 -12.28 0.57 9.33
N VAL A 182 -11.48 -0.50 9.31
CA VAL A 182 -10.20 -0.56 10.03
C VAL A 182 -9.24 0.53 9.52
N MET A 183 -9.13 0.71 8.21
CA MET A 183 -8.30 1.77 7.64
C MET A 183 -8.69 3.15 8.18
N ARG A 184 -10.00 3.47 8.25
CA ARG A 184 -10.45 4.76 8.81
C ARG A 184 -10.13 4.88 10.29
N ALA A 185 -10.37 3.82 11.07
CA ALA A 185 -10.12 3.81 12.50
C ALA A 185 -8.64 4.07 12.86
N VAL A 186 -7.69 3.67 12.01
CA VAL A 186 -6.26 3.98 12.21
C VAL A 186 -5.84 5.36 11.70
N VAL A 187 -6.62 5.97 10.80
CA VAL A 187 -6.37 7.31 10.26
C VAL A 187 -6.80 8.40 11.23
N ASP A 188 -7.97 8.26 11.85
CA ASP A 188 -8.57 9.31 12.71
C ASP A 188 -7.61 9.78 13.83
N PRO A 189 -6.86 8.90 14.52
CA PRO A 189 -5.89 9.31 15.55
C PRO A 189 -4.62 9.95 14.97
N VAL A 190 -4.21 9.57 13.75
CA VAL A 190 -2.96 10.03 13.12
C VAL A 190 -3.14 11.38 12.42
N GLY A 191 -4.30 11.61 11.80
CA GLY A 191 -4.64 12.84 11.10
C GLY A 191 -4.92 14.03 12.03
N ALA A 192 -5.40 13.79 13.26
CA ALA A 192 -5.82 14.84 14.19
C ALA A 192 -4.70 15.79 14.67
N GLY A 193 -3.43 15.44 14.46
CA GLY A 193 -2.27 16.21 14.96
C GLY A 193 -1.34 16.80 13.90
N ARG A 194 -1.55 16.57 12.60
CA ARG A 194 -0.53 16.87 11.57
C ARG A 194 -1.10 17.69 10.41
N ARG A 195 -0.46 18.83 10.13
CA ARG A 195 -0.90 19.77 9.07
C ARG A 195 -0.42 19.40 7.66
N THR A 196 0.65 18.63 7.52
CA THR A 196 1.29 18.37 6.20
C THR A 196 1.40 16.90 5.82
N ASN A 197 1.25 15.99 6.79
CA ASN A 197 1.30 14.54 6.59
C ASN A 197 -0.05 13.98 7.01
N VAL A 198 -0.98 13.95 6.06
CA VAL A 198 -2.37 13.56 6.34
C VAL A 198 -2.64 12.20 5.70
N PRO A 199 -3.00 11.17 6.47
CA PRO A 199 -3.44 9.91 5.90
C PRO A 199 -4.83 10.06 5.26
N HIS A 200 -5.02 9.43 4.10
CA HIS A 200 -6.27 9.43 3.34
C HIS A 200 -6.73 8.01 3.08
N VAL A 201 -8.01 7.75 3.33
CA VAL A 201 -8.68 6.52 2.90
C VAL A 201 -9.60 6.86 1.72
N ARG A 202 -9.40 6.19 0.59
CA ARG A 202 -10.27 6.28 -0.59
C ARG A 202 -10.75 4.89 -0.99
N ARG A 203 -11.80 4.80 -1.79
CA ARG A 203 -12.27 3.53 -2.34
C ARG A 203 -12.30 3.60 -3.85
N ALA A 204 -11.90 2.51 -4.50
CA ALA A 204 -12.05 2.36 -5.93
C ALA A 204 -13.54 2.45 -6.30
N PRO A 205 -13.90 3.26 -7.31
CA PRO A 205 -15.29 3.49 -7.65
C PRO A 205 -16.00 2.19 -8.01
N VAL A 206 -17.24 2.03 -7.54
CA VAL A 206 -18.13 0.94 -7.94
C VAL A 206 -19.05 1.45 -9.05
N ALA A 207 -19.21 0.67 -10.12
CA ALA A 207 -20.07 1.06 -11.24
C ALA A 207 -21.49 1.38 -10.74
N GLY A 208 -21.97 2.59 -11.00
CA GLY A 208 -23.28 3.08 -10.54
C GLY A 208 -23.25 3.84 -9.20
N GLU A 209 -22.11 3.96 -8.53
CA GLU A 209 -21.95 4.80 -7.34
C GLU A 209 -21.61 6.24 -7.76
N VAL A 210 -22.49 7.20 -7.45
CA VAL A 210 -22.22 8.61 -7.72
C VAL A 210 -21.18 9.10 -6.71
N MET A 211 -19.99 9.46 -7.18
CA MET A 211 -19.01 10.18 -6.36
C MET A 211 -19.58 11.56 -6.02
N THR A 212 -20.26 11.68 -4.89
CA THR A 212 -20.46 12.99 -4.24
C THR A 212 -19.10 13.48 -3.79
N VAL A 213 -18.50 14.38 -4.58
CA VAL A 213 -17.39 15.22 -4.13
C VAL A 213 -17.95 16.06 -2.99
N ALA A 214 -17.60 15.72 -1.75
CA ALA A 214 -17.91 16.56 -0.61
C ALA A 214 -17.29 17.93 -0.88
N ALA A 215 -18.14 18.96 -0.93
CA ALA A 215 -17.68 20.34 -1.01
C ALA A 215 -16.69 20.60 0.16
N PRO A 216 -15.68 21.47 -0.03
CA PRO A 216 -14.83 21.87 1.08
C PRO A 216 -15.72 22.42 2.19
N LEU A 217 -15.47 22.02 3.44
CA LEU A 217 -16.12 22.64 4.59
C LEU A 217 -15.82 24.15 4.58
N PRO A 218 -16.80 25.00 4.95
CA PRO A 218 -16.66 26.46 4.93
C PRO A 218 -15.56 26.98 5.85
#